data_AF-A0A1I6GUF1-F1
#
_entry.id   AF-A0A1I6GUF1-F1
#
_cell.length_a   1.000
_cell.length_b   1.000
_cell.length_c   1.000
_cell.angle_alpha   90.00
_cell.angle_beta   90.00
_cell.angle_gamma   90.00
#
_symmetry.space_group_name_H-M   'P 1'
#
loop_
_entity.id
_entity.type
_entity.pdbx_description
1 polymer ?
#
loop_
_entity_poly.entity_id
_entity_poly.type
_entity_poly.pdbx_seq_one_letter_code
_entity_poly.pdbx_strand_id
1 'polypeptide(L)'
;MTAPSAARPERPRRGWTVLTGLLVALTVAIGMIAVPWFLLQDRPGSSAAAGPRWFGGYVDVTAGGGTAAMASTTAADAVVLAFVASASQDACLPSWGGVYSLAEAAQALDLDGRISRMRQHGRPVAVSFGGAGNIELAGSCGSVGALAGAYATVLDRYAVTTMDLDLGTRSLDDPVAGERRAQAVAQLQANHRARGARLAVWLTLPAGRGGLGTDGLRSIRQMLQAGVDLSGVNALTAGDDASVHGASMGADAVTALTAVHDQLGRLYDDLNVSLPADDAWTIMGATPTIGRTAEHGPVFALNDAATVNAFAREHGLARLSMWSANRDRACAAGAPAADAAAGSCSGIPQQDEAFADVLGRGWGNGVADSGIPSPPVSSSAPPASTPVPSPDP
;
A
#
# COMPACT_ATOMS: atom_id res chain seq x y z
N MET A 1 -69.67 8.92 -74.23
CA MET A 1 -69.68 8.42 -72.83
C MET A 1 -68.26 7.97 -72.52
N THR A 2 -67.51 8.78 -71.78
CA THR A 2 -66.09 8.59 -71.44
C THR A 2 -65.98 8.34 -69.94
N ALA A 3 -65.27 7.28 -69.55
CA ALA A 3 -65.08 6.87 -68.16
C ALA A 3 -63.98 7.71 -67.45
N PRO A 4 -64.04 7.90 -66.11
CA PRO A 4 -63.06 8.71 -65.40
C PRO A 4 -61.83 7.89 -64.96
N SER A 5 -60.68 8.55 -65.00
CA SER A 5 -59.35 8.08 -64.64
C SER A 5 -59.15 8.04 -63.11
N ALA A 6 -58.58 6.96 -62.59
CA ALA A 6 -58.26 6.78 -61.17
C ALA A 6 -56.91 7.40 -60.80
N ALA A 7 -56.89 8.25 -59.76
CA ALA A 7 -55.69 8.85 -59.20
C ALA A 7 -54.88 7.86 -58.34
N ARG A 8 -53.55 7.88 -58.46
CA ARG A 8 -52.61 7.13 -57.61
C ARG A 8 -52.40 7.83 -56.26
N PRO A 9 -52.17 7.10 -55.16
CA PRO A 9 -51.84 7.71 -53.88
C PRO A 9 -50.35 8.11 -53.81
N GLU A 10 -50.08 9.33 -53.35
CA GLU A 10 -48.75 9.81 -53.00
C GLU A 10 -48.22 9.11 -51.73
N ARG A 11 -46.96 8.67 -51.74
CA ARG A 11 -46.26 8.14 -50.56
C ARG A 11 -45.77 9.29 -49.67
N PRO A 12 -45.93 9.23 -48.33
CA PRO A 12 -45.45 10.29 -47.47
C PRO A 12 -43.93 10.22 -47.23
N ARG A 13 -43.27 11.29 -47.65
CA ARG A 13 -42.10 12.01 -47.08
C ARG A 13 -41.06 11.21 -46.27
N ARG A 14 -40.00 10.83 -46.99
CA ARG A 14 -38.69 10.29 -46.56
C ARG A 14 -37.82 11.24 -45.70
N GLY A 15 -38.30 12.44 -45.34
CA GLY A 15 -37.49 13.47 -44.67
C GLY A 15 -37.34 13.28 -43.16
N TRP A 16 -38.33 12.67 -42.51
CA TRP A 16 -38.39 12.62 -41.04
C TRP A 16 -37.44 11.58 -40.43
N THR A 17 -37.20 10.47 -41.15
CA THR A 17 -36.26 9.41 -40.75
C THR A 17 -34.79 9.83 -40.91
N VAL A 18 -34.49 10.70 -41.87
CA VAL A 18 -33.13 11.24 -42.07
C VAL A 18 -32.78 12.25 -40.96
N LEU A 19 -33.74 13.10 -40.58
CA LEU A 19 -33.57 14.08 -39.50
C LEU A 19 -33.39 13.42 -38.12
N THR A 20 -34.15 12.35 -37.82
CA THR A 20 -33.98 11.59 -36.57
C THR A 20 -32.66 10.82 -36.52
N GLY A 21 -32.24 10.21 -37.64
CA GLY A 21 -30.94 9.53 -37.72
C GLY A 21 -29.74 10.48 -37.49
N LEU A 22 -29.78 11.68 -38.05
CA LEU A 22 -28.75 12.70 -37.85
C LEU A 22 -28.69 13.21 -36.40
N LEU A 23 -29.83 13.35 -35.72
CA LEU A 23 -29.89 13.83 -34.34
C LEU A 23 -29.35 12.79 -33.33
N VAL A 24 -29.61 11.50 -33.57
CA VAL A 24 -29.05 10.40 -32.77
C VAL A 24 -27.54 10.25 -33.01
N ALA A 25 -27.08 10.36 -34.27
CA ALA A 25 -25.65 10.32 -34.56
C ALA A 25 -24.89 11.50 -33.92
N LEU A 26 -25.48 12.71 -33.92
CA LEU A 26 -24.86 13.89 -33.31
C LEU A 26 -24.80 13.79 -31.77
N THR A 27 -25.84 13.24 -31.13
CA THR A 27 -25.85 13.05 -29.67
C THR A 27 -24.87 11.96 -29.22
N VAL A 28 -24.73 10.87 -29.97
CA VAL A 28 -23.70 9.84 -29.71
C VAL A 28 -22.29 10.40 -29.95
N ALA A 29 -22.07 11.18 -31.02
CA ALA A 29 -20.78 11.80 -31.30
C ALA A 29 -20.39 12.85 -30.23
N ILE A 30 -21.33 13.69 -29.79
CA ILE A 30 -21.10 14.63 -28.69
C ILE A 30 -20.86 13.89 -27.38
N GLY A 31 -21.57 12.80 -27.09
CA GLY A 31 -21.34 11.95 -25.91
C GLY A 31 -19.96 11.29 -25.92
N MET A 32 -19.49 10.79 -27.07
CA MET A 32 -18.16 10.17 -27.20
C MET A 32 -17.00 11.17 -27.16
N ILE A 33 -17.24 12.47 -27.40
CA ILE A 33 -16.19 13.51 -27.36
C ILE A 33 -16.23 14.28 -26.04
N ALA A 34 -17.42 14.65 -25.55
CA ALA A 34 -17.57 15.47 -24.36
C ALA A 34 -17.32 14.68 -23.06
N VAL A 35 -17.63 13.37 -23.00
CA VAL A 35 -17.41 12.56 -21.80
C VAL A 35 -15.91 12.31 -21.54
N PRO A 36 -15.08 11.92 -22.52
CA PRO A 36 -13.63 11.89 -22.31
C PRO A 36 -13.06 13.27 -22.00
N TRP A 37 -13.54 14.33 -22.66
CA TRP A 37 -13.06 15.69 -22.42
C TRP A 37 -13.37 16.18 -20.99
N PHE A 38 -14.57 15.94 -20.47
CA PHE A 38 -14.92 16.27 -19.07
C PHE A 38 -14.17 15.39 -18.06
N LEU A 39 -13.99 14.09 -18.35
CA LEU A 39 -13.21 13.18 -17.50
C LEU A 39 -11.69 13.48 -17.51
N LEU A 40 -11.19 14.15 -18.56
CA LEU A 40 -9.80 14.65 -18.63
C LEU A 40 -9.63 16.07 -18.07
N GLN A 41 -10.70 16.86 -17.93
CA GLN A 41 -10.65 18.25 -17.43
C GLN A 41 -10.60 18.34 -15.90
N ASP A 42 -11.06 17.33 -15.16
CA ASP A 42 -11.03 17.30 -13.69
C ASP A 42 -9.71 16.75 -13.12
N ARG A 43 -8.57 17.06 -13.76
CA ARG A 43 -7.29 17.06 -13.05
C ARG A 43 -7.07 18.49 -12.56
N PRO A 44 -7.42 18.84 -11.30
CA PRO A 44 -6.86 20.04 -10.72
C PRO A 44 -5.34 19.86 -10.74
N GLY A 45 -4.68 20.53 -11.70
CA GLY A 45 -3.26 20.86 -11.66
C GLY A 45 -3.03 21.85 -10.54
N SER A 46 -3.32 21.43 -9.32
CA SER A 46 -2.75 22.04 -8.13
C SER A 46 -1.46 21.28 -7.90
N SER A 47 -0.33 21.98 -7.91
CA SER A 47 0.90 21.46 -7.31
C SER A 47 0.52 21.06 -5.89
N ALA A 48 0.23 19.77 -5.69
CA ALA A 48 -0.25 19.27 -4.42
C ALA A 48 0.92 19.46 -3.46
N ALA A 49 0.67 20.19 -2.37
CA ALA A 49 1.63 20.24 -1.29
C ALA A 49 2.01 18.81 -0.90
N ALA A 50 3.30 18.55 -0.70
CA ALA A 50 3.78 17.26 -0.24
C ALA A 50 2.96 16.82 0.99
N GLY A 51 2.54 15.55 1.01
CA GLY A 51 1.80 14.98 2.14
C GLY A 51 2.63 15.04 3.44
N PRO A 52 2.00 14.78 4.59
CA PRO A 52 2.74 14.76 5.85
C PRO A 52 3.85 13.70 5.82
N ARG A 53 5.02 14.07 6.33
CA ARG A 53 6.19 13.19 6.43
C ARG A 53 6.08 12.34 7.69
N TRP A 54 6.30 11.03 7.59
CA TRP A 54 6.15 10.13 8.73
C TRP A 54 7.22 9.04 8.81
N PHE A 55 7.46 8.59 10.03
CA PHE A 55 8.24 7.39 10.32
C PHE A 55 7.33 6.25 10.80
N GLY A 56 7.56 5.04 10.31
CA GLY A 56 6.90 3.87 10.87
C GLY A 56 7.62 2.56 10.59
N GLY A 57 7.84 1.77 11.64
CA GLY A 57 8.46 0.45 11.54
C GLY A 57 7.49 -0.60 11.04
N TYR A 58 7.98 -1.53 10.21
CA TYR A 58 7.23 -2.72 9.86
C TYR A 58 7.14 -3.65 11.07
N VAL A 59 5.95 -4.20 11.32
CA VAL A 59 5.70 -5.22 12.34
C VAL A 59 5.20 -6.47 11.65
N ASP A 60 6.01 -7.51 11.65
CA ASP A 60 5.57 -8.86 11.31
C ASP A 60 4.70 -9.38 12.46
N VAL A 61 3.39 -9.45 12.23
CA VAL A 61 2.42 -9.91 13.23
C VAL A 61 2.42 -11.43 13.38
N THR A 62 3.03 -12.15 12.44
CA THR A 62 3.11 -13.62 12.43
C THR A 62 4.35 -14.14 13.14
N ALA A 63 5.36 -13.30 13.35
CA ALA A 63 6.56 -13.62 14.11
C ALA A 63 6.23 -14.01 15.57
N GLY A 64 7.08 -14.82 16.20
CA GLY A 64 6.95 -15.19 17.62
C GLY A 64 6.94 -13.94 18.53
N GLY A 65 5.85 -13.73 19.28
CA GLY A 65 5.65 -12.49 20.04
C GLY A 65 5.48 -11.24 19.17
N GLY A 66 5.09 -11.41 17.90
CA GLY A 66 5.14 -10.38 16.86
C GLY A 66 4.35 -9.11 17.17
N THR A 67 3.26 -9.22 17.92
CA THR A 67 2.45 -8.06 18.32
C THR A 67 3.04 -7.26 19.48
N ALA A 68 4.11 -7.72 20.13
CA ALA A 68 4.79 -6.96 21.19
C ALA A 68 5.39 -5.65 20.64
N ALA A 69 5.95 -5.68 19.42
CA ALA A 69 6.53 -4.51 18.77
C ALA A 69 5.48 -3.42 18.44
N MET A 70 4.18 -3.77 18.41
CA MET A 70 3.11 -2.78 18.25
C MET A 70 3.00 -1.84 19.47
N ALA A 71 3.47 -2.28 20.64
CA ALA A 71 3.46 -1.51 21.88
C ALA A 71 4.70 -0.61 22.05
N SER A 72 5.52 -0.47 21.01
CA SER A 72 6.76 0.31 21.05
C SER A 72 6.57 1.71 21.63
N THR A 73 7.54 2.13 22.45
CA THR A 73 7.50 3.35 23.27
C THR A 73 8.29 4.51 22.68
N THR A 74 9.26 4.23 21.81
CA THR A 74 9.86 5.24 20.96
C THR A 74 8.76 5.92 20.14
N ALA A 75 8.93 7.22 19.89
CA ALA A 75 7.94 8.07 19.21
C ALA A 75 7.82 7.71 17.71
N ALA A 76 7.49 6.46 17.41
CA ALA A 76 7.18 5.96 16.10
C ALA A 76 5.74 6.32 15.77
N ASP A 77 5.61 7.33 14.92
CA ASP A 77 4.36 7.98 14.53
C ASP A 77 3.42 7.08 13.73
N ALA A 78 3.89 5.95 13.19
CA ALA A 78 3.04 4.95 12.56
C ALA A 78 3.57 3.52 12.75
N VAL A 79 2.67 2.55 12.61
CA VAL A 79 3.04 1.13 12.48
C VAL A 79 2.56 0.59 11.14
N VAL A 80 3.42 -0.16 10.46
CA VAL A 80 3.10 -0.82 9.19
C VAL A 80 2.97 -2.31 9.45
N LEU A 81 1.74 -2.83 9.46
CA LEU A 81 1.48 -4.22 9.77
C LEU A 81 1.76 -5.11 8.57
N ALA A 82 2.65 -6.07 8.75
CA ALA A 82 3.15 -6.98 7.72
C ALA A 82 2.81 -8.45 8.04
N PHE A 83 2.47 -9.28 7.06
CA PHE A 83 1.93 -8.92 5.75
C PHE A 83 0.57 -9.56 5.58
N VAL A 84 -0.33 -8.86 4.88
CA VAL A 84 -1.53 -9.51 4.34
C VAL A 84 -1.21 -10.13 2.99
N ALA A 85 -1.45 -11.42 2.87
CA ALA A 85 -1.21 -12.24 1.69
C ALA A 85 -2.42 -13.14 1.40
N SER A 86 -2.42 -13.79 0.24
CA SER A 86 -3.39 -14.84 -0.02
C SER A 86 -3.11 -16.06 0.86
N ALA A 87 -4.16 -16.64 1.43
CA ALA A 87 -4.08 -17.87 2.23
C ALA A 87 -3.50 -19.05 1.42
N SER A 88 -3.72 -19.06 0.11
CA SER A 88 -3.11 -20.02 -0.83
C SER A 88 -3.14 -19.47 -2.25
N GLN A 89 -2.51 -20.18 -3.20
CA GLN A 89 -2.43 -19.77 -4.59
C GLN A 89 -3.80 -19.54 -5.26
N ASP A 90 -4.82 -20.30 -4.88
CA ASP A 90 -6.13 -20.30 -5.56
C ASP A 90 -7.28 -19.74 -4.69
N ALA A 91 -6.99 -19.32 -3.46
CA ALA A 91 -8.04 -18.92 -2.51
C ALA A 91 -8.61 -17.51 -2.75
N CYS A 92 -7.80 -16.57 -3.24
CA CYS A 92 -8.14 -15.13 -3.23
C CYS A 92 -8.68 -14.67 -1.86
N LEU A 93 -8.07 -15.18 -0.77
CA LEU A 93 -8.55 -14.99 0.59
C LEU A 93 -7.46 -14.28 1.41
N PRO A 94 -7.71 -13.07 1.95
CA PRO A 94 -6.73 -12.37 2.76
C PRO A 94 -6.44 -13.11 4.06
N SER A 95 -5.15 -13.24 4.37
CA SER A 95 -4.60 -13.87 5.56
C SER A 95 -3.34 -13.14 5.99
N TRP A 96 -2.97 -13.21 7.26
CA TRP A 96 -1.68 -12.72 7.74
C TRP A 96 -0.60 -13.76 7.43
N GLY A 97 0.22 -13.48 6.41
CA GLY A 97 1.33 -14.31 5.94
C GLY A 97 0.96 -15.73 5.48
N GLY A 98 -0.32 -16.02 5.21
CA GLY A 98 -0.79 -17.41 5.02
C GLY A 98 -0.85 -18.24 6.32
N VAL A 99 -0.53 -17.65 7.47
CA VAL A 99 -0.44 -18.32 8.78
C VAL A 99 -1.75 -18.21 9.55
N TYR A 100 -2.31 -17.01 9.63
CA TYR A 100 -3.56 -16.74 10.32
C TYR A 100 -4.59 -16.16 9.36
N SER A 101 -5.79 -16.73 9.31
CA SER A 101 -6.94 -15.98 8.79
C SER A 101 -7.15 -14.70 9.61
N LEU A 102 -7.89 -13.74 9.05
CA LEU A 102 -8.20 -12.50 9.80
C LEU A 102 -8.94 -12.79 11.12
N ALA A 103 -9.79 -13.82 11.16
CA ALA A 103 -10.52 -14.22 12.35
C ALA A 103 -9.61 -14.91 13.40
N GLU A 104 -8.69 -15.76 12.96
CA GLU A 104 -7.71 -16.39 13.85
C GLU A 104 -6.73 -15.35 14.41
N ALA A 105 -6.27 -14.40 13.61
CA ALA A 105 -5.41 -13.31 14.08
C ALA A 105 -6.12 -12.45 15.14
N ALA A 106 -7.43 -12.22 15.01
CA ALA A 106 -8.20 -11.53 16.02
C ALA A 106 -8.25 -12.29 17.35
N GLN A 107 -8.38 -13.62 17.31
CA GLN A 107 -8.47 -14.45 18.51
C GLN A 107 -7.11 -14.74 19.15
N ALA A 108 -6.14 -15.17 18.35
CA ALA A 108 -4.83 -15.62 18.81
C ALA A 108 -3.91 -14.45 19.17
N LEU A 109 -4.03 -13.31 18.48
CA LEU A 109 -3.10 -12.18 18.62
C LEU A 109 -3.74 -10.93 19.25
N ASP A 110 -5.07 -10.93 19.50
CA ASP A 110 -5.86 -9.73 19.82
C ASP A 110 -5.61 -8.61 18.79
N LEU A 111 -5.43 -8.96 17.51
CA LEU A 111 -4.95 -8.00 16.52
C LEU A 111 -5.93 -6.84 16.30
N ASP A 112 -7.22 -7.14 16.20
CA ASP A 112 -8.30 -6.15 16.11
C ASP A 112 -8.29 -5.19 17.30
N GLY A 113 -8.20 -5.72 18.53
CA GLY A 113 -8.19 -4.93 19.76
C GLY A 113 -6.94 -4.04 19.85
N ARG A 114 -5.78 -4.56 19.47
CA ARG A 114 -4.51 -3.80 19.44
C ARG A 114 -4.56 -2.65 18.44
N ILE A 115 -5.03 -2.90 17.22
CA ILE A 115 -5.17 -1.86 16.19
C ILE A 115 -6.17 -0.80 16.64
N SER A 116 -7.31 -1.21 17.20
CA SER A 116 -8.31 -0.29 17.72
C SER A 116 -7.73 0.64 18.81
N ARG A 117 -6.98 0.08 19.77
CA ARG A 117 -6.30 0.89 20.82
C ARG A 117 -5.30 1.86 20.23
N MET A 118 -4.48 1.44 19.27
CA MET A 118 -3.51 2.33 18.61
C MET A 118 -4.19 3.52 17.94
N ARG A 119 -5.26 3.25 17.20
CA ARG A 119 -6.05 4.32 16.54
C ARG A 119 -6.74 5.24 17.54
N GLN A 120 -7.30 4.71 18.63
CA GLN A 120 -7.88 5.53 19.71
C GLN A 120 -6.85 6.44 20.39
N HIS A 121 -5.59 6.01 20.44
CA HIS A 121 -4.48 6.83 20.92
C HIS A 121 -3.85 7.73 19.84
N GLY A 122 -4.50 7.85 18.67
CA GLY A 122 -4.02 8.71 17.58
C GLY A 122 -2.72 8.24 16.94
N ARG A 123 -2.39 6.94 17.07
CA ARG A 123 -1.24 6.32 16.39
C ARG A 123 -1.69 5.75 15.04
N PRO A 124 -1.26 6.35 13.92
CA PRO A 124 -1.47 5.79 12.60
C PRO A 124 -1.12 4.31 12.43
N VAL A 125 -1.96 3.63 11.66
CA VAL A 125 -1.74 2.23 11.27
C VAL A 125 -1.88 2.13 9.75
N ALA A 126 -0.84 1.58 9.13
CA ALA A 126 -0.86 1.14 7.74
C ALA A 126 -0.88 -0.40 7.69
N VAL A 127 -1.46 -0.96 6.63
CA VAL A 127 -1.41 -2.40 6.37
C VAL A 127 -0.63 -2.63 5.08
N SER A 128 0.39 -3.48 5.16
CA SER A 128 1.19 -3.89 4.01
C SER A 128 0.72 -5.23 3.46
N PHE A 129 0.50 -5.27 2.14
CA PHE A 129 0.06 -6.43 1.39
C PHE A 129 1.22 -6.98 0.56
N GLY A 130 1.35 -8.30 0.48
CA GLY A 130 2.43 -8.97 -0.26
C GLY A 130 3.57 -9.41 0.66
N GLY A 131 4.78 -8.91 0.42
CA GLY A 131 6.03 -9.35 1.05
C GLY A 131 6.69 -10.50 0.29
N ALA A 132 8.04 -10.49 0.23
CA ALA A 132 8.82 -11.36 -0.65
C ALA A 132 8.58 -12.88 -0.48
N GLY A 133 8.24 -13.34 0.73
CA GLY A 133 7.98 -14.76 1.02
C GLY A 133 6.54 -15.22 0.75
N ASN A 134 5.65 -14.32 0.34
CA ASN A 134 4.22 -14.58 0.29
C ASN A 134 3.65 -14.70 -1.12
N ILE A 135 2.44 -15.24 -1.21
CA ILE A 135 1.60 -15.13 -2.40
C ILE A 135 0.78 -13.85 -2.26
N GLU A 136 1.13 -12.82 -3.02
CA GLU A 136 0.36 -11.59 -3.07
C GLU A 136 -1.05 -11.82 -3.65
N LEU A 137 -2.03 -11.05 -3.16
CA LEU A 137 -3.44 -11.27 -3.48
C LEU A 137 -3.75 -11.18 -4.98
N ALA A 138 -3.15 -10.23 -5.72
CA ALA A 138 -3.35 -10.14 -7.17
C ALA A 138 -2.86 -11.37 -7.93
N GLY A 139 -1.84 -12.06 -7.42
CA GLY A 139 -1.36 -13.34 -7.94
C GLY A 139 -2.31 -14.53 -7.71
N SER A 140 -3.33 -14.39 -6.86
CA SER A 140 -4.31 -15.44 -6.54
C SER A 140 -5.74 -15.11 -7.00
N CYS A 141 -6.09 -13.83 -7.06
CA CYS A 141 -7.42 -13.38 -7.43
C CYS A 141 -7.62 -13.37 -8.95
N GLY A 142 -8.65 -14.07 -9.43
CA GLY A 142 -8.93 -14.20 -10.86
C GLY A 142 -9.54 -12.96 -11.53
N SER A 143 -9.98 -11.94 -10.78
CA SER A 143 -10.60 -10.74 -11.35
C SER A 143 -10.31 -9.48 -10.52
N VAL A 144 -10.46 -8.32 -11.16
CA VAL A 144 -10.31 -7.00 -10.53
C VAL A 144 -11.27 -6.84 -9.34
N GLY A 145 -12.54 -7.20 -9.52
CA GLY A 145 -13.55 -7.07 -8.47
C GLY A 145 -13.28 -7.96 -7.27
N ALA A 146 -12.84 -9.20 -7.49
CA ALA A 146 -12.46 -10.10 -6.40
C ALA A 146 -11.26 -9.56 -5.63
N LEU A 147 -10.24 -9.07 -6.34
CA LEU A 147 -9.06 -8.47 -5.74
C LEU A 147 -9.39 -7.19 -4.93
N ALA A 148 -10.19 -6.29 -5.50
CA ALA A 148 -10.66 -5.10 -4.81
C ALA A 148 -11.46 -5.46 -3.54
N GLY A 149 -12.32 -6.47 -3.61
CA GLY A 149 -13.05 -6.97 -2.45
C GLY A 149 -12.16 -7.56 -1.36
N ALA A 150 -11.11 -8.32 -1.73
CA ALA A 150 -10.15 -8.88 -0.80
C ALA A 150 -9.35 -7.78 -0.05
N TYR A 151 -8.89 -6.75 -0.78
CA TYR A 151 -8.26 -5.59 -0.18
C TYR A 151 -9.21 -4.80 0.72
N ALA A 152 -10.44 -4.51 0.25
CA ALA A 152 -11.45 -3.79 1.02
C ALA A 152 -11.78 -4.51 2.33
N THR A 153 -11.89 -5.85 2.33
CA THR A 153 -12.16 -6.65 3.52
C THR A 153 -11.18 -6.32 4.66
N VAL A 154 -9.90 -6.14 4.33
CA VAL A 154 -8.84 -5.86 5.30
C VAL A 154 -8.87 -4.39 5.72
N LEU A 155 -8.97 -3.48 4.74
CA LEU A 155 -9.02 -2.04 4.99
C LEU A 155 -10.21 -1.66 5.86
N ASP A 156 -11.40 -2.20 5.57
CA ASP A 156 -12.63 -1.93 6.31
C ASP A 156 -12.62 -2.60 7.69
N ARG A 157 -12.10 -3.84 7.83
CA ARG A 157 -12.01 -4.53 9.13
C ARG A 157 -11.20 -3.71 10.14
N TYR A 158 -10.07 -3.19 9.71
CA TYR A 158 -9.16 -2.43 10.57
C TYR A 158 -9.41 -0.92 10.55
N ALA A 159 -10.31 -0.46 9.66
CA ALA A 159 -10.61 0.93 9.38
C ALA A 159 -9.33 1.76 9.17
N VAL A 160 -8.44 1.23 8.34
CA VAL A 160 -7.16 1.86 7.96
C VAL A 160 -7.30 2.59 6.63
N THR A 161 -6.66 3.75 6.52
CA THR A 161 -6.69 4.61 5.33
C THR A 161 -5.35 4.65 4.60
N THR A 162 -4.37 3.86 5.03
CA THR A 162 -3.05 3.73 4.40
C THR A 162 -2.80 2.27 4.02
N MET A 163 -2.73 2.03 2.72
CA MET A 163 -2.39 0.75 2.10
C MET A 163 -0.94 0.80 1.60
N ASP A 164 -0.17 -0.21 1.93
CA ASP A 164 1.18 -0.43 1.40
C ASP A 164 1.18 -1.72 0.58
N LEU A 165 1.74 -1.69 -0.63
CA LEU A 165 1.88 -2.83 -1.52
C LEU A 165 3.36 -3.20 -1.58
N ASP A 166 3.79 -4.18 -0.81
CA ASP A 166 5.17 -4.69 -0.79
C ASP A 166 5.31 -5.81 -1.82
N LEU A 167 5.92 -5.49 -2.95
CA LEU A 167 6.01 -6.41 -4.09
C LEU A 167 7.41 -7.02 -4.19
N GLY A 168 7.53 -8.28 -3.77
CA GLY A 168 8.70 -9.10 -4.05
C GLY A 168 8.72 -9.66 -5.48
N THR A 169 9.83 -10.31 -5.86
CA THR A 169 10.11 -10.83 -7.20
C THR A 169 8.93 -11.59 -7.82
N ARG A 170 8.36 -12.57 -7.12
CA ARG A 170 7.20 -13.35 -7.61
C ARG A 170 6.02 -12.47 -8.04
N SER A 171 5.76 -11.38 -7.31
CA SER A 171 4.65 -10.47 -7.57
C SER A 171 4.93 -9.49 -8.72
N LEU A 172 6.22 -9.25 -9.00
CA LEU A 172 6.70 -8.34 -10.04
C LEU A 172 6.87 -9.06 -11.40
N ASP A 173 7.18 -10.36 -11.37
CA ASP A 173 7.33 -11.22 -12.54
C ASP A 173 6.01 -11.55 -13.24
N ASP A 174 4.86 -11.29 -12.59
CA ASP A 174 3.52 -11.46 -13.17
C ASP A 174 2.90 -10.10 -13.56
N PRO A 175 3.13 -9.61 -14.80
CA PRO A 175 2.58 -8.32 -15.24
C PRO A 175 1.06 -8.33 -15.36
N VAL A 176 0.42 -9.48 -15.57
CA VAL A 176 -1.06 -9.58 -15.69
C VAL A 176 -1.70 -9.41 -14.31
N ALA A 177 -1.13 -10.04 -13.28
CA ALA A 177 -1.50 -9.74 -11.90
C ALA A 177 -1.20 -8.27 -11.54
N GLY A 178 -0.10 -7.70 -12.03
CA GLY A 178 0.23 -6.28 -11.90
C GLY A 178 -0.83 -5.33 -12.46
N GLU A 179 -1.33 -5.59 -13.68
CA GLU A 179 -2.43 -4.81 -14.27
C GLU A 179 -3.73 -4.93 -13.47
N ARG A 180 -4.06 -6.16 -13.03
CA ARG A 180 -5.23 -6.42 -12.18
C ARG A 180 -5.14 -5.66 -10.86
N ARG A 181 -3.94 -5.63 -10.24
CA ARG A 181 -3.65 -4.88 -9.01
C ARG A 181 -3.89 -3.39 -9.22
N ALA A 182 -3.33 -2.82 -10.29
CA ALA A 182 -3.49 -1.41 -10.61
C ALA A 182 -4.96 -1.01 -10.77
N GLN A 183 -5.73 -1.80 -11.51
CA GLN A 183 -7.17 -1.56 -11.71
C GLN A 183 -7.97 -1.70 -10.40
N ALA A 184 -7.65 -2.71 -9.57
CA ALA A 184 -8.33 -2.93 -8.31
C ALA A 184 -8.07 -1.79 -7.30
N VAL A 185 -6.83 -1.30 -7.25
CA VAL A 185 -6.46 -0.18 -6.38
C VAL A 185 -7.09 1.13 -6.85
N ALA A 186 -7.14 1.38 -8.16
CA ALA A 186 -7.85 2.54 -8.71
C ALA A 186 -9.35 2.51 -8.35
N GLN A 187 -9.97 1.32 -8.43
CA GLN A 187 -11.35 1.11 -7.99
C GLN A 187 -11.54 1.39 -6.49
N LEU A 188 -10.62 0.93 -5.63
CA LEU A 188 -10.66 1.21 -4.19
C LEU A 188 -10.55 2.70 -3.90
N GLN A 189 -9.63 3.41 -4.53
CA GLN A 189 -9.51 4.86 -4.35
C GLN A 189 -10.78 5.60 -4.82
N ALA A 190 -11.40 5.18 -5.92
CA ALA A 190 -12.68 5.72 -6.35
C ALA A 190 -13.79 5.47 -5.31
N ASN A 191 -13.88 4.26 -4.77
CA ASN A 191 -14.86 3.89 -3.73
C ASN A 191 -14.66 4.68 -2.43
N HIS A 192 -13.41 4.92 -2.00
CA HIS A 192 -13.12 5.76 -0.84
C HIS A 192 -13.52 7.21 -1.10
N ARG A 193 -13.16 7.78 -2.27
CA ARG A 193 -13.55 9.16 -2.63
C ARG A 193 -15.07 9.34 -2.67
N ALA A 194 -15.82 8.37 -3.19
CA ALA A 194 -17.28 8.40 -3.21
C ALA A 194 -17.91 8.44 -1.79
N ARG A 195 -17.19 7.96 -0.78
CA ARG A 195 -17.57 8.02 0.65
C ARG A 195 -16.98 9.23 1.37
N GLY A 196 -16.34 10.17 0.66
CA GLY A 196 -15.68 11.33 1.25
C GLY A 196 -14.38 11.02 1.99
N ALA A 197 -13.76 9.87 1.73
CA ALA A 197 -12.51 9.44 2.36
C ALA A 197 -11.35 9.39 1.35
N ARG A 198 -10.12 9.53 1.84
CA ARG A 198 -8.92 9.27 1.05
C ARG A 198 -8.36 7.89 1.41
N LEU A 199 -7.85 7.17 0.42
CA LEU A 199 -7.02 5.98 0.61
C LEU A 199 -5.60 6.31 0.12
N ALA A 200 -4.66 6.42 1.05
CA ALA A 200 -3.24 6.58 0.75
C ALA A 200 -2.69 5.23 0.28
N VAL A 201 -1.97 5.24 -0.84
CA VAL A 201 -1.42 4.03 -1.48
C VAL A 201 0.08 4.19 -1.64
N TRP A 202 0.83 3.30 -1.00
CA TRP A 202 2.28 3.19 -1.11
C TRP A 202 2.66 1.93 -1.88
N LEU A 203 3.72 2.02 -2.68
CA LEU A 203 4.32 0.87 -3.35
C LEU A 203 5.72 0.66 -2.77
N THR A 204 5.92 -0.45 -2.07
CA THR A 204 7.22 -0.83 -1.51
C THR A 204 7.91 -1.80 -2.46
N LEU A 205 9.10 -1.44 -2.93
CA LEU A 205 9.82 -2.15 -3.99
C LEU A 205 11.29 -2.36 -3.62
N PRO A 206 11.88 -3.53 -3.97
CA PRO A 206 13.32 -3.74 -3.85
C PRO A 206 14.10 -2.70 -4.64
N ALA A 207 15.12 -2.11 -4.00
CA ALA A 207 16.01 -1.14 -4.60
C ALA A 207 17.47 -1.50 -4.31
N GLY A 208 18.25 -1.64 -5.38
CA GLY A 208 19.70 -1.81 -5.34
C GLY A 208 20.42 -0.50 -5.63
N ARG A 209 21.74 -0.52 -5.75
CA ARG A 209 22.54 0.69 -6.03
C ARG A 209 22.18 1.34 -7.37
N GLY A 210 21.66 0.55 -8.32
CA GLY A 210 21.13 1.02 -9.60
C GLY A 210 19.69 1.55 -9.54
N GLY A 211 19.09 1.62 -8.35
CA GLY A 211 17.69 1.98 -8.14
C GLY A 211 16.76 0.77 -8.22
N LEU A 212 15.55 1.00 -8.72
CA LEU A 212 14.55 -0.03 -8.96
C LEU A 212 14.90 -0.85 -10.21
N GLY A 213 14.60 -2.15 -10.16
CA GLY A 213 14.65 -3.02 -11.34
C GLY A 213 13.55 -2.68 -12.36
N THR A 214 13.68 -3.23 -13.57
CA THR A 214 12.73 -3.03 -14.68
C THR A 214 11.30 -3.39 -14.29
N ASP A 215 11.11 -4.49 -13.57
CA ASP A 215 9.78 -4.95 -13.11
C ASP A 215 9.18 -4.01 -12.06
N GLY A 216 10.01 -3.47 -11.16
CA GLY A 216 9.61 -2.43 -10.21
C GLY A 216 9.09 -1.18 -10.93
N LEU A 217 9.85 -0.66 -11.90
CA LEU A 217 9.43 0.49 -12.71
C LEU A 217 8.16 0.21 -13.53
N ARG A 218 8.01 -1.02 -14.06
CA ARG A 218 6.77 -1.43 -14.74
C ARG A 218 5.58 -1.38 -13.79
N SER A 219 5.73 -1.87 -12.56
CA SER A 219 4.63 -1.86 -11.59
C SER A 219 4.16 -0.44 -11.27
N ILE A 220 5.08 0.52 -11.08
CA ILE A 220 4.75 1.94 -10.89
C ILE A 220 3.99 2.48 -12.12
N ARG A 221 4.49 2.19 -13.33
CA ARG A 221 3.83 2.60 -14.59
C ARG A 221 2.40 2.06 -14.67
N GLN A 222 2.17 0.78 -14.37
CA GLN A 222 0.84 0.16 -14.39
C GLN A 222 -0.12 0.88 -13.43
N MET A 223 0.33 1.18 -12.20
CA MET A 223 -0.46 1.90 -11.20
C MET A 223 -0.86 3.30 -11.70
N LEU A 224 0.11 4.07 -12.20
CA LEU A 224 -0.14 5.43 -12.72
C LEU A 224 -1.05 5.43 -13.95
N GLN A 225 -0.85 4.49 -14.89
CA GLN A 225 -1.69 4.37 -16.09
C GLN A 225 -3.13 3.94 -15.77
N ALA A 226 -3.34 3.15 -14.72
CA ALA A 226 -4.67 2.82 -14.23
C ALA A 226 -5.36 3.99 -13.48
N GLY A 227 -4.65 5.11 -13.29
CA GLY A 227 -5.17 6.30 -12.62
C GLY A 227 -5.09 6.24 -11.09
N VAL A 228 -4.20 5.40 -10.54
CA VAL A 228 -3.93 5.37 -9.09
C VAL A 228 -3.19 6.65 -8.68
N ASP A 229 -3.72 7.35 -7.68
CA ASP A 229 -3.02 8.43 -6.97
C ASP A 229 -2.05 7.81 -5.95
N LEU A 230 -0.79 7.63 -6.34
CA LEU A 230 0.23 7.11 -5.44
C LEU A 230 0.61 8.17 -4.40
N SER A 231 0.49 7.79 -3.12
CA SER A 231 1.03 8.60 -2.01
C SER A 231 2.56 8.51 -1.93
N GLY A 232 3.14 7.43 -2.45
CA GLY A 232 4.57 7.35 -2.65
C GLY A 232 5.10 5.99 -3.09
N VAL A 233 6.40 5.96 -3.41
CA VAL A 233 7.19 4.78 -3.73
C VAL A 233 8.25 4.62 -2.63
N ASN A 234 8.20 3.52 -1.90
CA ASN A 234 9.07 3.22 -0.78
C ASN A 234 10.17 2.23 -1.22
N ALA A 235 11.42 2.67 -1.23
CA ALA A 235 12.55 1.85 -1.63
C ALA A 235 12.99 0.94 -0.48
N LEU A 236 12.84 -0.37 -0.65
CA LEU A 236 13.36 -1.40 0.25
C LEU A 236 14.85 -1.61 -0.07
N THR A 237 15.72 -1.09 0.80
CA THR A 237 17.18 -1.07 0.61
C THR A 237 17.84 -2.21 1.40
N ALA A 238 17.54 -3.45 1.00
CA ALA A 238 17.90 -4.65 1.76
C ALA A 238 19.37 -5.11 1.64
N GLY A 239 20.18 -4.51 0.76
CA GLY A 239 21.61 -4.79 0.67
C GLY A 239 21.98 -6.07 -0.08
N ASP A 240 21.08 -6.59 -0.92
CA ASP A 240 21.26 -7.85 -1.66
C ASP A 240 22.31 -7.73 -2.79
N ASP A 241 22.59 -6.49 -3.24
CA ASP A 241 23.76 -6.20 -4.05
C ASP A 241 24.98 -6.32 -3.15
N ALA A 242 25.89 -7.26 -3.45
CA ALA A 242 27.15 -7.40 -2.74
C ALA A 242 27.79 -6.02 -2.54
N SER A 243 27.82 -5.55 -1.28
CA SER A 243 28.38 -4.25 -0.92
C SER A 243 29.72 -4.10 -1.61
N VAL A 244 29.86 -3.09 -2.48
CA VAL A 244 31.12 -2.91 -3.21
C VAL A 244 32.21 -2.61 -2.20
N HIS A 245 33.36 -3.26 -2.39
CA HIS A 245 34.49 -3.31 -1.45
C HIS A 245 34.71 -1.98 -0.68
N GLY A 246 34.22 -1.94 0.57
CA GLY A 246 34.45 -0.84 1.52
C GLY A 246 33.32 0.16 1.72
N ALA A 247 32.22 0.11 0.96
CA ALA A 247 31.05 0.96 1.21
C ALA A 247 30.23 0.45 2.41
N SER A 248 29.68 1.38 3.22
CA SER A 248 28.76 1.03 4.30
C SER A 248 27.35 0.83 3.75
N MET A 249 26.50 0.07 4.45
CA MET A 249 25.11 -0.14 4.00
C MET A 249 24.31 1.16 3.92
N GLY A 250 24.63 2.15 4.77
CA GLY A 250 24.02 3.48 4.71
C GLY A 250 24.40 4.22 3.43
N ALA A 251 25.66 4.14 3.00
CA ALA A 251 26.12 4.74 1.74
C ALA A 251 25.49 4.04 0.51
N ASP A 252 25.34 2.72 0.55
CA ASP A 252 24.65 1.97 -0.50
C ASP A 252 23.16 2.32 -0.56
N ALA A 253 22.49 2.45 0.58
CA ALA A 253 21.10 2.91 0.64
C ALA A 253 20.94 4.33 0.07
N VAL A 254 21.83 5.27 0.41
CA VAL A 254 21.84 6.63 -0.18
C VAL A 254 22.03 6.57 -1.70
N THR A 255 22.95 5.73 -2.18
CA THR A 255 23.17 5.54 -3.63
C THR A 255 21.91 5.02 -4.31
N ALA A 256 21.27 3.99 -3.73
CA ALA A 256 20.02 3.43 -4.23
C ALA A 256 18.92 4.49 -4.29
N LEU A 257 18.72 5.26 -3.22
CA LEU A 257 17.71 6.31 -3.16
C LEU A 257 17.93 7.37 -4.25
N THR A 258 19.15 7.85 -4.46
CA THR A 258 19.45 8.79 -5.55
C THR A 258 19.10 8.22 -6.92
N ALA A 259 19.42 6.95 -7.16
CA ALA A 259 19.04 6.30 -8.42
C ALA A 259 17.52 6.16 -8.57
N VAL A 260 16.79 5.82 -7.50
CA VAL A 260 15.32 5.77 -7.51
C VAL A 260 14.72 7.15 -7.79
N HIS A 261 15.23 8.22 -7.17
CA HIS A 261 14.80 9.59 -7.44
C HIS A 261 14.87 9.91 -8.94
N ASP A 262 16.02 9.66 -9.55
CA ASP A 262 16.24 9.95 -10.97
C ASP A 262 15.34 9.10 -11.88
N GLN A 263 15.09 7.84 -11.51
CA GLN A 263 14.18 6.97 -12.24
C GLN A 263 12.73 7.43 -12.15
N LEU A 264 12.28 7.85 -10.96
CA LEU A 264 10.93 8.36 -10.75
C LEU A 264 10.70 9.67 -11.50
N GLY A 265 11.66 10.60 -11.47
CA GLY A 265 11.58 11.84 -12.26
C GLY A 265 11.33 11.54 -13.74
N ARG A 266 12.21 10.73 -14.36
CA ARG A 266 12.04 10.31 -15.76
C ARG A 266 10.72 9.60 -16.04
N LEU A 267 10.31 8.69 -15.16
CA LEU A 267 9.08 7.93 -15.35
C LEU A 267 7.83 8.82 -15.31
N TYR A 268 7.77 9.77 -14.38
CA TYR A 268 6.66 10.70 -14.27
C TYR A 268 6.62 11.67 -15.45
N ASP A 269 7.77 12.17 -15.90
CA ASP A 269 7.90 12.97 -17.11
C ASP A 269 7.45 12.22 -18.36
N ASP A 270 7.93 10.97 -18.56
CA ASP A 270 7.56 10.10 -19.69
C ASP A 270 6.05 9.83 -19.75
N LEU A 271 5.38 9.77 -18.58
CA LEU A 271 3.95 9.53 -18.47
C LEU A 271 3.13 10.83 -18.45
N ASN A 272 3.79 11.99 -18.48
CA ASN A 272 3.16 13.31 -18.36
C ASN A 272 2.26 13.40 -17.11
N VAL A 273 2.79 12.93 -15.98
CA VAL A 273 2.18 12.99 -14.65
C VAL A 273 3.03 13.92 -13.78
N SER A 274 2.43 14.95 -13.20
CA SER A 274 3.16 15.88 -12.34
C SER A 274 3.54 15.25 -11.00
N LEU A 275 4.75 15.54 -10.53
CA LEU A 275 5.19 15.23 -9.18
C LEU A 275 4.72 16.30 -8.19
N PRO A 276 4.37 15.94 -6.94
CA PRO A 276 4.17 16.92 -5.88
C PRO A 276 5.43 17.77 -5.68
N ALA A 277 5.23 19.08 -5.45
CA ALA A 277 6.32 20.07 -5.35
C ALA A 277 7.36 20.03 -6.50
N ASP A 278 7.02 19.41 -7.63
CA ASP A 278 7.88 19.17 -8.79
C ASP A 278 9.19 18.40 -8.46
N ASP A 279 9.17 17.55 -7.42
CA ASP A 279 10.34 16.78 -6.98
C ASP A 279 9.96 15.37 -6.50
N ALA A 280 10.65 14.35 -7.04
CA ALA A 280 10.39 12.94 -6.72
C ALA A 280 10.71 12.61 -5.26
N TRP A 281 11.62 13.35 -4.61
CA TRP A 281 11.91 13.11 -3.19
C TRP A 281 10.65 13.18 -2.32
N THR A 282 9.70 14.05 -2.66
CA THR A 282 8.48 14.28 -1.88
C THR A 282 7.44 13.15 -1.98
N ILE A 283 7.65 12.17 -2.85
CA ILE A 283 6.86 10.94 -2.94
C ILE A 283 7.69 9.70 -2.63
N MET A 284 8.95 9.88 -2.22
CA MET A 284 9.83 8.77 -1.91
C MET A 284 9.78 8.39 -0.44
N GLY A 285 9.83 7.07 -0.23
CA GLY A 285 10.10 6.46 1.05
C GLY A 285 11.39 5.66 1.03
N ALA A 286 11.96 5.39 2.21
CA ALA A 286 13.07 4.47 2.37
C ALA A 286 12.76 3.44 3.49
N THR A 287 13.09 2.18 3.24
CA THR A 287 13.02 1.10 4.23
C THR A 287 14.33 0.31 4.20
N PRO A 288 15.32 0.67 5.02
CA PRO A 288 16.45 -0.19 5.27
C PRO A 288 16.04 -1.44 6.05
N THR A 289 16.73 -2.54 5.79
CA THR A 289 16.68 -3.74 6.64
C THR A 289 17.74 -3.63 7.73
N ILE A 290 17.33 -3.52 9.00
CA ILE A 290 18.25 -3.22 10.11
C ILE A 290 19.12 -4.42 10.51
N GLY A 291 20.30 -4.19 11.07
CA GLY A 291 21.14 -5.25 11.61
C GLY A 291 21.59 -6.30 10.58
N ARG A 292 21.68 -7.57 11.02
CA ARG A 292 22.13 -8.72 10.22
C ARG A 292 20.95 -9.47 9.58
N THR A 293 21.03 -9.70 8.28
CA THR A 293 20.04 -10.48 7.51
C THR A 293 20.52 -11.89 7.14
N ALA A 294 21.83 -12.12 7.19
CA ALA A 294 22.45 -13.42 6.95
C ALA A 294 23.63 -13.64 7.92
N GLU A 295 24.01 -14.90 8.11
CA GLU A 295 25.17 -15.28 8.92
C GLU A 295 26.47 -14.66 8.39
N HIS A 296 26.60 -14.63 7.07
CA HIS A 296 27.68 -13.98 6.35
C HIS A 296 27.06 -12.96 5.40
N GLY A 297 27.41 -11.68 5.57
CA GLY A 297 26.84 -10.60 4.78
C GLY A 297 27.10 -9.23 5.39
N PRO A 298 26.73 -8.16 4.67
CA PRO A 298 26.81 -6.81 5.19
C PRO A 298 25.85 -6.64 6.38
N VAL A 299 26.15 -5.66 7.24
CA VAL A 299 25.38 -5.38 8.46
C VAL A 299 24.96 -3.92 8.45
N PHE A 300 23.66 -3.66 8.58
CA PHE A 300 23.15 -2.30 8.67
C PHE A 300 23.24 -1.85 10.13
N ALA A 301 24.24 -1.03 10.47
CA ALA A 301 24.50 -0.60 11.84
C ALA A 301 23.78 0.71 12.18
N LEU A 302 23.81 1.11 13.46
CA LEU A 302 23.20 2.38 13.91
C LEU A 302 23.80 3.63 13.22
N ASN A 303 25.07 3.57 12.80
CA ASN A 303 25.67 4.67 12.02
C ASN A 303 25.11 4.75 10.59
N ASP A 304 24.77 3.61 9.99
CA ASP A 304 24.08 3.56 8.69
C ASP A 304 22.66 4.13 8.84
N ALA A 305 21.97 3.79 9.93
CA ALA A 305 20.67 4.34 10.27
C ALA A 305 20.70 5.87 10.38
N ALA A 306 21.72 6.42 11.05
CA ALA A 306 21.91 7.86 11.18
C ALA A 306 22.19 8.53 9.81
N THR A 307 22.98 7.87 8.96
CA THR A 307 23.26 8.33 7.60
C THR A 307 21.98 8.41 6.76
N VAL A 308 21.16 7.35 6.77
CA VAL A 308 19.90 7.31 6.02
C VAL A 308 18.88 8.30 6.57
N ASN A 309 18.76 8.46 7.89
CA ASN A 309 17.89 9.46 8.49
C ASN A 309 18.29 10.88 8.06
N ALA A 310 19.59 11.22 8.15
CA ALA A 310 20.09 12.54 7.76
C ALA A 310 19.78 12.85 6.30
N PHE A 311 20.09 11.91 5.40
CA PHE A 311 19.79 12.03 3.97
C PHE A 311 18.29 12.20 3.70
N ALA A 312 17.45 11.36 4.31
CA ALA A 312 16.01 11.41 4.14
C ALA A 312 15.42 12.75 4.63
N ARG A 313 15.98 13.30 5.71
CA ARG A 313 15.58 14.61 6.26
C ARG A 313 16.00 15.76 5.36
N GLU A 314 17.25 15.76 4.91
CA GLU A 314 17.84 16.76 4.01
C GLU A 314 17.07 16.86 2.69
N HIS A 315 16.73 15.73 2.07
CA HIS A 315 16.03 15.68 0.79
C HIS A 315 14.51 15.74 0.89
N GLY A 316 13.94 15.78 2.11
CA GLY A 316 12.50 15.94 2.24
C GLY A 316 11.67 14.69 1.92
N LEU A 317 12.22 13.48 2.11
CA LEU A 317 11.49 12.23 1.88
C LEU A 317 10.17 12.20 2.66
N ALA A 318 9.13 11.67 2.02
CA ALA A 318 7.78 11.58 2.60
C ALA A 318 7.64 10.45 3.62
N ARG A 319 8.47 9.41 3.54
CA ARG A 319 8.40 8.28 4.47
C ARG A 319 9.78 7.74 4.82
N LEU A 320 9.96 7.35 6.08
CA LEU A 320 11.05 6.49 6.49
C LEU A 320 10.49 5.33 7.32
N SER A 321 11.04 4.15 7.11
CA SER A 321 10.57 2.92 7.73
C SER A 321 11.78 2.05 8.09
N MET A 322 11.52 0.87 8.63
CA MET A 322 12.55 -0.15 8.83
C MET A 322 11.95 -1.55 8.77
N TRP A 323 12.70 -2.50 8.24
CA TRP A 323 12.45 -3.93 8.41
C TRP A 323 13.40 -4.50 9.48
N SER A 324 12.94 -4.80 10.70
CA SER A 324 11.59 -4.60 11.23
C SER A 324 11.64 -4.21 12.70
N ALA A 325 10.54 -3.65 13.23
CA ALA A 325 10.41 -3.30 14.63
C ALA A 325 10.50 -4.52 15.56
N ASN A 326 10.11 -5.72 15.09
CA ASN A 326 10.28 -6.96 15.84
C ASN A 326 11.75 -7.22 16.21
N ARG A 327 12.66 -6.82 15.31
CA ARG A 327 14.11 -7.06 15.36
C ARG A 327 14.88 -5.98 16.09
N ASP A 328 14.26 -4.86 16.47
CA ASP A 328 14.95 -3.70 17.03
C ASP A 328 15.32 -3.88 18.52
N ARG A 329 16.16 -4.89 18.76
CA ARG A 329 16.68 -5.28 20.07
C ARG A 329 17.94 -6.11 19.89
N ALA A 330 18.79 -6.13 20.92
CA ALA A 330 19.92 -7.04 20.94
C ALA A 330 19.44 -8.50 21.02
N CYS A 331 20.21 -9.41 20.43
CA CYS A 331 19.97 -10.84 20.61
C CYS A 331 20.36 -11.27 22.03
N ALA A 332 19.72 -12.32 22.54
CA ALA A 332 20.10 -12.92 23.81
C ALA A 332 21.58 -13.35 23.79
N ALA A 333 22.25 -13.25 24.95
CA ALA A 333 23.65 -13.64 25.05
C ALA A 333 23.84 -15.12 24.66
N GLY A 334 24.72 -15.39 23.70
CA GLY A 334 24.97 -16.73 23.19
C GLY A 334 23.94 -17.26 22.19
N ALA A 335 22.97 -16.44 21.77
CA ALA A 335 22.04 -16.78 20.69
C ALA A 335 22.81 -17.10 19.39
N PRO A 336 22.47 -18.18 18.66
CA PRO A 336 23.00 -18.45 17.34
C PRO A 336 22.81 -17.26 16.39
N ALA A 337 23.73 -17.07 15.44
CA ALA A 337 23.55 -16.07 14.37
C ALA A 337 22.25 -16.30 13.56
N ALA A 338 21.77 -17.55 13.54
CA ALA A 338 20.48 -17.93 12.97
C ALA A 338 19.28 -17.25 13.65
N ASP A 339 19.35 -16.86 14.92
CA ASP A 339 18.23 -16.19 15.62
C ASP A 339 18.04 -14.74 15.13
N ALA A 340 19.13 -14.09 14.72
CA ALA A 340 19.10 -12.80 14.04
C ALA A 340 18.54 -12.93 12.63
N ALA A 341 18.91 -14.00 11.91
CA ALA A 341 18.36 -14.32 10.59
C ALA A 341 16.88 -14.74 10.65
N ALA A 342 16.45 -15.38 11.76
CA ALA A 342 15.08 -15.78 12.01
C ALA A 342 14.16 -14.60 12.40
N GLY A 343 14.68 -13.38 12.46
CA GLY A 343 13.87 -12.16 12.55
C GLY A 343 13.40 -11.78 13.96
N SER A 344 13.99 -12.33 15.02
CA SER A 344 13.62 -12.01 16.42
C SER A 344 14.44 -10.88 17.06
N CYS A 345 15.62 -10.60 16.51
CA CYS A 345 16.56 -9.58 16.98
C CYS A 345 17.42 -9.08 15.81
N SER A 346 18.22 -8.03 16.04
CA SER A 346 18.99 -7.38 14.98
C SER A 346 20.34 -8.05 14.69
N GLY A 347 20.85 -8.90 15.59
CA GLY A 347 22.18 -9.51 15.44
C GLY A 347 23.35 -8.56 15.71
N ILE A 348 23.09 -7.39 16.30
CA ILE A 348 24.14 -6.45 16.75
C ILE A 348 23.93 -6.02 18.21
N PRO A 349 25.00 -5.62 18.93
CA PRO A 349 24.85 -4.98 20.24
C PRO A 349 24.12 -3.64 20.12
N GLN A 350 23.01 -3.49 20.85
CA GLN A 350 22.21 -2.27 20.88
C GLN A 350 21.34 -2.22 22.15
N GLN A 351 20.73 -1.06 22.41
CA GLN A 351 19.57 -0.97 23.29
C GLN A 351 18.29 -1.36 22.53
N ASP A 352 17.24 -1.71 23.26
CA ASP A 352 15.91 -1.90 22.68
C ASP A 352 15.46 -0.60 21.98
N GLU A 353 14.84 -0.74 20.81
CA GLU A 353 14.28 0.36 20.01
C GLU A 353 15.31 1.38 19.47
N ALA A 354 16.61 1.07 19.52
CA ALA A 354 17.67 2.00 19.12
C ALA A 354 17.63 2.38 17.62
N PHE A 355 17.21 1.47 16.73
CA PHE A 355 17.04 1.82 15.32
C PHE A 355 15.83 2.72 15.11
N ALA A 356 14.70 2.44 15.77
CA ALA A 356 13.51 3.28 15.74
C ALA A 356 13.83 4.69 16.22
N ASP A 357 14.60 4.84 17.30
CA ASP A 357 15.04 6.14 17.80
C ASP A 357 15.90 6.91 16.80
N VAL A 358 16.86 6.24 16.15
CA VAL A 358 17.77 6.90 15.21
C VAL A 358 17.06 7.23 13.89
N LEU A 359 16.27 6.31 13.34
CA LEU A 359 15.53 6.51 12.09
C LEU A 359 14.34 7.45 12.26
N GLY A 360 13.63 7.38 13.39
CA GLY A 360 12.48 8.25 13.69
C GLY A 360 12.85 9.67 14.12
N ARG A 361 14.12 9.94 14.46
CA ARG A 361 14.56 11.26 14.92
C ARG A 361 14.23 12.36 13.91
N GLY A 362 13.46 13.35 14.36
CA GLY A 362 13.14 14.54 13.56
C GLY A 362 12.09 14.32 12.46
N TRP A 363 11.34 13.23 12.53
CA TRP A 363 10.10 13.01 11.79
C TRP A 363 8.89 13.54 12.59
N GLY A 364 7.79 13.85 11.90
CA GLY A 364 6.57 14.40 12.52
C GLY A 364 5.40 13.41 12.53
N ASN A 365 4.41 13.69 13.37
CA ASN A 365 3.27 12.83 13.74
C ASN A 365 2.24 12.48 12.64
N GLY A 366 2.57 12.57 11.35
CA GLY A 366 1.56 12.70 10.31
C GLY A 366 1.44 11.52 9.34
N VAL A 367 0.55 10.56 9.64
CA VAL A 367 -0.19 9.88 8.57
C VAL A 367 -1.54 10.57 8.47
N ALA A 368 -2.02 10.81 7.25
CA ALA A 368 -3.32 11.44 7.03
C ALA A 368 -4.47 10.57 7.58
N ASP A 369 -4.83 10.78 8.85
CA ASP A 369 -6.07 10.25 9.40
C ASP A 369 -7.21 11.09 8.83
N SER A 370 -7.98 10.51 7.92
CA SER A 370 -9.23 11.10 7.49
C SER A 370 -10.19 10.91 8.66
N GLY A 371 -10.26 11.89 9.57
CA GLY A 371 -11.02 11.82 10.82
C GLY A 371 -12.50 11.53 10.63
N ILE A 372 -12.84 10.28 10.34
CA ILE A 372 -14.21 9.75 10.33
C ILE A 372 -14.51 9.36 11.79
N PRO A 373 -15.54 9.93 12.42
CA PRO A 373 -15.98 9.50 13.74
C PRO A 373 -16.29 8.00 13.69
N SER A 374 -15.77 7.24 14.66
CA SER A 374 -16.11 5.82 14.79
C SER A 374 -17.63 5.67 14.94
N PRO A 375 -18.30 4.76 14.21
CA PRO A 375 -19.70 4.49 14.45
C PRO A 375 -19.89 3.94 15.87
N PRO A 376 -21.00 4.25 16.55
CA PRO A 376 -21.25 3.74 17.89
C PRO A 376 -21.25 2.21 17.85
N VAL A 377 -20.48 1.60 18.75
CA VAL A 377 -20.46 0.16 18.95
C VAL A 377 -21.84 -0.25 19.45
N SER A 378 -22.67 -0.84 18.60
CA SER A 378 -23.89 -1.50 19.03
C SER A 378 -23.49 -2.70 19.88
N SER A 379 -23.55 -2.55 21.20
CA SER A 379 -23.44 -3.69 22.12
C SER A 379 -24.66 -4.59 21.92
N SER A 380 -24.54 -5.65 21.15
CA SER A 380 -25.49 -6.76 21.28
C SER A 380 -25.20 -7.46 22.61
N ALA A 381 -26.01 -7.16 23.61
CA ALA A 381 -26.06 -7.93 24.84
C ALA A 381 -26.28 -9.41 24.50
N PRO A 382 -25.59 -10.36 25.18
CA PRO A 382 -25.83 -11.77 24.96
C PRO A 382 -27.29 -12.11 25.31
N PRO A 383 -27.93 -13.05 24.57
CA PRO A 383 -29.31 -13.43 24.85
C PRO A 383 -29.43 -13.98 26.27
N ALA A 384 -30.43 -13.50 27.00
CA ALA A 384 -30.77 -13.98 28.32
C ALA A 384 -31.00 -15.51 28.30
N SER A 385 -30.25 -16.22 29.13
CA SER A 385 -30.48 -17.64 29.39
C SER A 385 -31.86 -17.83 30.01
N THR A 386 -32.70 -18.62 29.35
CA THR A 386 -33.96 -19.09 29.93
C THR A 386 -33.66 -20.09 31.07
N PRO A 387 -34.31 -19.98 32.24
CA PRO A 387 -34.11 -20.95 33.31
C PRO A 387 -34.76 -22.29 32.96
N VAL A 388 -34.01 -23.38 33.10
CA VAL A 388 -34.55 -24.74 33.12
C VAL A 388 -35.30 -24.92 34.44
N PRO A 389 -36.55 -25.41 34.46
CA PRO A 389 -37.25 -25.69 35.71
C PRO A 389 -36.69 -26.97 36.33
N SER A 390 -36.17 -26.88 37.55
CA SER A 390 -35.91 -28.04 38.41
C SER A 390 -37.24 -28.72 38.79
N PRO A 391 -37.31 -30.06 38.84
CA PRO A 391 -38.42 -30.76 39.45
C PRO A 391 -38.22 -30.82 40.97
N ASP A 392 -39.20 -30.35 41.74
CA ASP A 392 -39.29 -30.54 43.19
C ASP A 392 -40.68 -31.11 43.54
N PRO A 393 -40.86 -31.81 44.68
CA PRO A 393 -39.88 -32.49 45.53
C PRO A 393 -39.97 -34.02 45.48
#